data_AF-A0A3M5V5E0-F1
#
_entry.id   AF-A0A3M5V5E0-F1
#
_cell.length_a   1.000
_cell.length_b   1.000
_cell.length_c   1.000
_cell.angle_alpha   90.00
_cell.angle_beta   90.00
_cell.angle_gamma   90.00
#
_symmetry.space_group_name_H-M   'P 1'
#
loop_
_entity.id
_entity.type
_entity.pdbx_description
1 polymer ?
#
loop_
_entity_poly.entity_id
_entity_poly.type
_entity_poly.pdbx_seq_one_letter_code
_entity_poly.pdbx_strand_id
1 'polypeptide(L)' 'MQFPVPAGVVWTRPGNRREYLRGRLEQGRAVVYRNQSSGVLRSAAWADGLIEVREGTTVAEGDWVSFIPLSEVLG' A
#
# COMPACT_ATOMS: atom_id res chain seq x y z
N MET A 1 -12.39 7.32 -1.65
CA MET A 1 -12.34 7.28 -0.16
C MET A 1 -11.18 6.40 0.32
N GLN A 2 -10.66 6.59 1.54
CA GLN A 2 -9.62 5.72 2.14
C GLN A 2 -10.12 5.11 3.45
N PHE A 3 -9.69 3.88 3.78
CA PHE A 3 -10.09 3.20 5.01
C PHE A 3 -8.92 2.47 5.68
N PRO A 4 -8.94 2.33 7.02
CA PRO A 4 -7.88 1.64 7.75
C PRO A 4 -7.97 0.12 7.56
N VAL A 5 -6.84 -0.52 7.32
CA VAL A 5 -6.69 -1.98 7.25
C VAL A 5 -5.41 -2.42 7.94
N PRO A 6 -5.37 -3.64 8.50
CA PRO A 6 -4.13 -4.20 9.04
C PRO A 6 -3.12 -4.47 7.93
N ALA A 7 -1.86 -4.13 8.17
CA ALA A 7 -0.75 -4.38 7.25
C ALA A 7 -0.40 -5.88 7.24
N GLY A 8 -0.39 -6.48 6.06
CA GLY A 8 0.16 -7.81 5.81
C GLY A 8 1.62 -7.76 5.33
N VAL A 9 2.31 -6.64 5.55
CA VAL A 9 3.67 -6.39 5.11
C VAL A 9 4.44 -5.62 6.19
N VAL A 10 5.76 -5.79 6.19
CA VAL A 10 6.66 -4.99 7.01
C VAL A 10 7.35 -3.94 6.14
N TRP A 11 7.27 -2.68 6.56
CA TRP A 11 7.99 -1.55 5.99
C TRP A 11 9.01 -1.02 7.00
N THR A 12 10.24 -1.51 6.93
CA THR A 12 11.26 -1.27 7.96
C THR A 12 12.04 0.03 7.79
N ARG A 13 11.90 0.71 6.64
CA ARG A 13 12.69 1.91 6.33
C ARG A 13 11.77 3.12 6.29
N PRO A 14 11.89 4.05 7.25
CA PRO A 14 11.15 5.29 7.18
C PRO A 14 11.68 6.11 5.99
N GLY A 15 10.77 6.45 5.09
CA GLY A 15 11.08 7.33 3.95
C GLY A 15 11.04 8.80 4.36
N ASN A 16 11.74 9.65 3.60
CA ASN A 16 11.70 11.11 3.80
C ASN A 16 10.44 11.76 3.21
N ARG A 17 9.57 10.96 2.58
CA ARG A 17 8.34 11.39 1.94
C ARG A 17 7.27 10.35 2.18
N ARG A 18 6.02 10.79 2.05
CA ARG A 18 4.86 9.91 1.98
C ARG A 18 4.99 8.97 0.79
N GLU A 19 4.82 7.68 1.04
CA GLU A 19 4.87 6.64 0.02
C GLU A 19 3.47 6.07 -0.21
N TYR A 20 3.12 5.87 -1.49
CA TYR A 20 1.91 5.21 -1.91
C TYR A 20 2.29 3.87 -2.56
N LEU A 21 2.23 2.82 -1.76
CA LEU A 21 2.66 1.49 -2.16
C LEU A 21 1.51 0.79 -2.90
N ARG A 22 1.76 0.26 -4.09
CA ARG A 22 0.79 -0.56 -4.79
C ARG A 22 0.56 -1.85 -4.03
N GLY A 23 -0.69 -2.09 -3.67
CA GLY A 23 -1.08 -3.22 -2.86
C GLY A 23 -2.45 -3.75 -3.21
N ARG A 24 -2.80 -4.84 -2.56
CA ARG A 24 -4.13 -5.44 -2.64
C ARG A 24 -4.58 -5.88 -1.25
N LEU A 25 -5.87 -6.18 -1.13
CA LEU A 25 -6.39 -6.77 0.09
C LEU A 25 -6.38 -8.30 -0.03
N GLU A 26 -5.66 -8.96 0.86
CA GLU A 26 -5.69 -10.42 1.00
C GLU A 26 -6.16 -10.77 2.41
N GLN A 27 -7.26 -11.51 2.52
CA GLN A 27 -7.84 -11.93 3.81
C GLN A 27 -8.06 -10.75 4.78
N GLY A 28 -8.43 -9.58 4.26
CA GLY A 28 -8.65 -8.36 5.05
C GLY A 28 -7.38 -7.59 5.43
N ARG A 29 -6.21 -7.98 4.92
CA ARG A 29 -4.93 -7.31 5.17
C ARG A 29 -4.38 -6.65 3.91
N ALA A 30 -3.70 -5.52 4.09
CA ALA A 30 -2.99 -4.82 3.02
C ALA A 30 -1.65 -5.50 2.71
N VAL A 31 -1.54 -6.09 1.51
CA VAL A 31 -0.31 -6.73 1.03
C VAL A 31 0.28 -5.91 -0.10
N VAL A 32 1.58 -5.61 -0.03
CA VAL A 32 2.30 -4.79 -1.02
C VAL A 32 2.92 -5.66 -2.10
N TYR A 33 2.86 -5.20 -3.35
CA TYR A 33 3.54 -5.87 -4.46
C TYR A 33 5.06 -5.77 -4.31
N ARG A 34 5.79 -6.88 -4.44
CA ARG A 34 7.24 -6.96 -4.18
C ARG A 34 8.09 -5.94 -4.98
N ASN A 35 7.66 -5.57 -6.20
CA ASN A 35 8.39 -4.62 -7.04
C ASN A 35 7.60 -3.31 -7.24
N GLN A 36 7.98 -2.29 -6.48
CA GLN A 36 7.35 -0.97 -6.53
C GLN A 36 7.93 -0.04 -7.62
N SER A 37 8.61 -0.56 -8.64
CA SER A 37 9.00 0.26 -9.82
C SER A 37 7.78 0.63 -10.67
N SER A 38 7.58 1.93 -10.90
CA SER A 38 6.42 2.48 -11.63
C SER A 38 6.39 2.10 -13.12
N GLY A 39 7.54 1.69 -13.70
CA GLY A 39 7.63 1.21 -15.09
C GLY A 39 7.05 -0.19 -15.32
N VAL A 40 6.62 -0.87 -14.26
CA VAL A 40 6.05 -2.21 -14.36
C VAL A 40 4.53 -2.08 -14.42
N LEU A 41 3.97 -2.03 -15.63
CA LEU A 41 2.51 -2.08 -15.90
C LEU A 41 1.82 -3.22 -15.13
N ARG A 42 2.53 -4.35 -14.95
CA ARG A 42 2.08 -5.49 -14.17
C ARG A 42 1.79 -5.17 -12.69
N SER A 43 2.48 -4.19 -12.10
CA SER A 43 2.25 -3.78 -10.70
C SER A 43 0.97 -2.98 -10.54
N ALA A 44 0.58 -2.21 -11.55
CA ALA A 44 -0.70 -1.49 -11.56
C ALA A 44 -1.87 -2.46 -11.83
N ALA A 45 -1.70 -3.40 -12.77
CA ALA A 45 -2.72 -4.41 -13.07
C ALA A 45 -2.95 -5.44 -11.94
N TRP A 46 -1.98 -5.59 -11.02
CA TRP A 46 -2.08 -6.50 -9.87
C TRP A 46 -2.67 -5.82 -8.63
N ALA A 47 -2.54 -4.50 -8.51
CA ALA A 47 -2.95 -3.77 -7.32
C ALA A 47 -4.44 -3.48 -7.34
N ASP A 48 -5.11 -3.76 -6.22
CA ASP A 48 -6.50 -3.33 -6.01
C ASP A 48 -6.54 -1.88 -5.45
N GLY A 49 -5.40 -1.37 -4.97
CA GLY A 49 -5.30 -0.07 -4.30
C GLY A 49 -3.88 0.41 -4.01
N LEU A 50 -3.81 1.53 -3.30
CA LEU A 50 -2.61 2.12 -2.77
C LEU A 50 -2.64 2.06 -1.24
N ILE A 51 -1.51 1.75 -0.63
CA ILE A 51 -1.29 1.77 0.81
C ILE A 51 -0.47 3.01 1.13
N GLU A 52 -1.01 3.90 1.96
CA GLU A 52 -0.32 5.10 2.41
C GLU A 52 0.63 4.77 3.57
N VAL A 53 1.92 5.07 3.38
CA VAL A 53 2.93 5.08 4.45
C VAL A 53 3.42 6.50 4.63
N ARG A 54 3.30 7.04 5.85
CA ARG A 54 3.70 8.43 6.13
C ARG A 54 5.21 8.56 6.20
N GLU A 55 5.71 9.75 5.87
CA GLU A 55 7.10 10.11 6.06
C GLU A 55 7.55 9.87 7.51
N GLY A 56 8.79 9.40 7.70
CA GLY A 56 9.33 9.12 9.03
C GLY A 56 8.73 7.90 9.74
N THR A 57 7.81 7.15 9.11
CA THR A 57 7.15 5.99 9.73
C THR A 57 7.63 4.66 9.19
N THR A 58 7.65 3.66 10.07
CA THR A 58 7.78 2.25 9.73
C THR A 58 6.44 1.56 9.95
N VAL A 59 6.21 0.46 9.24
CA VAL A 59 5.00 -0.36 9.38
C VAL A 59 5.42 -1.77 9.78
N ALA A 60 4.89 -2.28 10.89
CA ALA A 60 5.00 -3.69 11.26
C ALA A 60 3.79 -4.47 10.74
N GLU A 61 3.93 -5.80 10.68
CA GLU A 61 2.79 -6.66 10.36
C GLU A 61 1.71 -6.52 11.44
N GLY A 62 0.47 -6.31 11.00
CA GLY A 62 -0.68 -6.05 11.87
C GLY A 62 -0.94 -4.57 12.18
N ASP A 63 -0.01 -3.66 11.87
CA ASP A 63 -0.22 -2.22 12.06
C ASP A 63 -1.35 -1.70 11.17
N TRP A 64 -2.03 -0.66 11.63
CA TRP A 64 -3.08 -0.03 10.83
C TRP A 64 -2.49 0.93 9.80
N VAL A 65 -2.78 0.66 8.53
CA VAL A 65 -2.41 1.50 7.38
C VAL A 65 -3.66 1.97 6.65
N SER A 66 -3.56 3.10 5.95
CA SER A 66 -4.67 3.59 5.11
C SER A 66 -4.60 2.95 3.74
N PHE A 67 -5.69 2.33 3.31
CA PHE A 67 -5.85 1.75 1.98
C PHE A 67 -6.76 2.63 1.13
N ILE A 68 -6.33 2.93 -0.09
CA ILE A 68 -7.00 3.76 -1.08
C ILE A 68 -7.31 2.88 -2.30
N PRO A 69 -8.55 2.41 -2.51
CA PRO A 69 -8.89 1.59 -3.66
C PRO A 69 -8.65 2.31 -4.99
N LEU A 70 -8.07 1.63 -5.98
CA LEU A 70 -7.86 2.22 -7.31
C LEU A 70 -9.17 2.44 -8.08
N SER A 71 -10.21 1.67 -7.76
CA SER A 71 -11.57 1.88 -8.29
C SER A 71 -12.12 3.29 -7.98
N GLU A 72 -11.65 3.89 -6.89
CA GLU A 72 -12.03 5.25 -6.45
C GLU A 72 -11.16 6.34 -7.08
N VAL A 73 -10.09 5.97 -7.80
CA VAL A 73 -9.11 6.87 -8.41
C VAL A 73 -9.29 6.95 -9.93
N LEU A 74 -9.93 5.95 -10.55
CA LEU A 74 -10.16 5.84 -11.99
C LEU A 74 -11.60 6.19 -12.42
N GLY A 75 -12.41 6.75 -11.52
CA GLY A 75 -13.79 7.21 -11.77
C GLY A 75 -13.89 8.71 -11.99
#